data_AF-A0A453EUI4-F1
#
_entry.id   AF-A0A453EUI4-F1
#
_cell.length_a   1.000
_cell.length_b   1.000
_cell.length_c   1.000
_cell.angle_alpha   90.00
_cell.angle_beta   90.00
_cell.angle_gamma   90.00
#
_symmetry.space_group_name_H-M   'P 1'
#
loop_
_entity.id
_entity.type
_entity.pdbx_description
1 polymer ?
#
loop_
_entity_poly.entity_id
_entity_poly.type
_entity_poly.pdbx_seq_one_letter_code
_entity_poly.pdbx_strand_id
1 'polypeptide(L)'
;MVVNQRDKEDKNLHIDKFSDIWNAFIISLRDEDLINNRERDLLIVPSSAGDTSVFQWPPFLLASKIPMALDMAKSVKKRDEELRKRINQDPYTFYAVIECYETLLNILYSLMAETSDKKVVDRIRESLEDSIERQSLVREFRLDELPQLSAKFDKLLTLLLKTEEEHDTTIKTQIANLLQDTMEIITQDIMKNGQGILKDENRDNQLFANLNLDSIKDEAWREKCVRLQLLLTTKESAIYVPTNLEARRRITFFANSLFMKMPRAPQVRSMMSFSVLTPYFKEEVLFSTEDLHKKNEDGISILFYLRKIYPDEWKNCLERIKFVPKDEESLKSRMDEISPWASYRGQTLTRTVRGMMYYRRALEIQCIQDKIDIAKLDRQRTTTSYQEGGNIVDMALAIADIKFTYVVSCQVYGMQKVSKNLKDKACYLNILNLMIMYPSLRIAYIDEVEAPTKNGTTEKTYYSVLVKGVGEKYDEEIYRIKLPGKPTDIGEGKPENQNHAIIFTRGEALQAIDMNQDNYLEEAFKMRNVLEEFGSDKYGKSKPTILGLREH
;
A
#
# COMPACT_ATOMS: atom_id res chain seq x y z
N MET A 1 19.86 8.00 -28.96
CA MET A 1 19.95 8.70 -27.65
C MET A 1 20.72 7.82 -26.68
N VAL A 2 22.06 7.91 -26.69
CA VAL A 2 22.91 7.14 -25.75
C VAL A 2 23.15 8.03 -24.53
N VAL A 3 22.25 7.93 -23.56
CA VAL A 3 22.53 8.39 -22.19
C VAL A 3 23.35 7.29 -21.54
N ASN A 4 24.45 7.66 -20.90
CA ASN A 4 25.38 6.81 -20.16
C ASN A 4 24.61 5.74 -19.35
N GLN A 5 24.87 4.45 -19.59
CA GLN A 5 24.15 3.35 -18.92
C GLN A 5 24.31 3.38 -17.40
N ARG A 6 25.49 3.80 -16.89
CA ARG A 6 25.74 3.93 -15.44
C ARG A 6 24.88 5.00 -14.77
N ASP A 7 24.69 6.16 -15.40
CA ASP A 7 23.85 7.24 -14.86
C ASP A 7 22.35 6.87 -14.89
N LYS A 8 21.95 5.93 -15.76
CA LYS A 8 20.59 5.37 -15.79
C LYS A 8 20.37 4.35 -14.67
N GLU A 9 21.33 3.47 -14.41
CA GLU A 9 21.23 2.44 -13.38
C GLU A 9 21.14 3.04 -11.96
N ASP A 10 21.97 4.03 -11.64
CA ASP A 10 21.94 4.69 -10.32
C ASP A 10 20.64 5.49 -10.11
N LYS A 11 20.12 6.14 -11.15
CA LYS A 11 18.83 6.84 -11.09
C LYS A 11 17.66 5.87 -10.88
N ASN A 12 17.68 4.72 -11.54
CA ASN A 12 16.65 3.70 -11.37
C ASN A 12 16.63 3.14 -9.95
N LEU A 13 17.79 2.95 -9.30
CA LEU A 13 17.86 2.46 -7.92
C LEU A 13 17.20 3.41 -6.90
N HIS A 14 17.42 4.72 -7.04
CA HIS A 14 16.78 5.70 -6.15
C HIS A 14 15.27 5.77 -6.35
N ILE A 15 14.83 5.59 -7.59
CA ILE A 15 13.43 5.57 -7.94
C ILE A 15 12.75 4.32 -7.38
N ASP A 16 13.34 3.13 -7.51
CA ASP A 16 12.81 1.89 -6.95
C ASP A 16 12.55 2.02 -5.44
N LYS A 17 13.53 2.55 -4.70
CA LYS A 17 13.38 2.76 -3.25
C LYS A 17 12.28 3.75 -2.90
N PHE A 18 12.17 4.82 -3.69
CA PHE A 18 11.10 5.78 -3.50
C PHE A 18 9.74 5.12 -3.76
N SER A 19 9.62 4.33 -4.82
CA SER A 19 8.40 3.59 -5.18
C SER A 19 7.97 2.65 -4.06
N ASP A 20 8.88 1.88 -3.46
CA ASP A 20 8.53 0.98 -2.34
C ASP A 20 7.94 1.74 -1.15
N ILE A 21 8.59 2.83 -0.72
CA ILE A 21 8.14 3.66 0.42
C ILE A 21 6.82 4.34 0.08
N TRP A 22 6.73 4.94 -1.11
CA TRP A 22 5.55 5.63 -1.60
C TRP A 22 4.36 4.68 -1.70
N ASN A 23 4.54 3.52 -2.33
CA ASN A 23 3.49 2.52 -2.48
C ASN A 23 3.04 1.98 -1.13
N ALA A 24 3.96 1.70 -0.20
CA ALA A 24 3.59 1.29 1.15
C ALA A 24 2.74 2.36 1.85
N PHE A 25 3.09 3.64 1.69
CA PHE A 25 2.28 4.74 2.20
C PHE A 25 0.89 4.81 1.54
N ILE A 26 0.80 4.76 0.20
CA ILE A 26 -0.49 4.77 -0.52
C ILE A 26 -1.36 3.56 -0.14
N ILE A 27 -0.77 2.38 0.00
CA ILE A 27 -1.46 1.17 0.45
C ILE A 27 -2.00 1.37 1.87
N SER A 28 -1.22 1.97 2.78
CA SER A 28 -1.70 2.26 4.14
C SER A 28 -2.91 3.21 4.15
N LEU A 29 -2.93 4.23 3.28
CA LEU A 29 -4.10 5.11 3.14
C LEU A 29 -5.33 4.33 2.66
N ARG A 30 -5.13 3.33 1.79
CA ARG A 30 -6.22 2.46 1.33
C ARG A 30 -6.70 1.52 2.43
N ASP A 31 -5.79 0.91 3.18
CA ASP A 31 -6.10 -0.01 4.29
C ASP A 31 -6.83 0.70 5.42
N GLU A 32 -6.56 1.99 5.61
CA GLU A 32 -7.25 2.87 6.55
C GLU A 32 -8.59 3.42 6.00
N ASP A 33 -8.94 3.09 4.75
CA ASP A 33 -10.13 3.53 4.02
C ASP A 33 -10.19 5.04 3.75
N LEU A 34 -9.06 5.75 3.78
CA LEU A 34 -8.97 7.17 3.45
C LEU A 34 -9.07 7.41 1.93
N ILE A 35 -8.72 6.42 1.11
CA ILE A 35 -8.86 6.48 -0.35
C ILE A 35 -9.61 5.25 -0.88
N ASN A 36 -10.22 5.34 -2.06
CA ASN A 36 -10.82 4.19 -2.75
C ASN A 36 -9.81 3.44 -3.63
N ASN A 37 -10.22 2.30 -4.21
CA ASN A 37 -9.36 1.50 -5.10
C ASN A 37 -8.87 2.29 -6.31
N ARG A 38 -9.74 3.10 -6.94
CA ARG A 38 -9.36 3.91 -8.10
C ARG A 38 -8.31 4.96 -7.73
N GLU A 39 -8.46 5.65 -6.61
CA GLU A 39 -7.50 6.64 -6.13
C GLU A 39 -6.16 5.99 -5.76
N ARG A 40 -6.18 4.81 -5.14
CA ARG A 40 -4.97 4.01 -4.92
C ARG A 40 -4.25 3.74 -6.23
N ASP A 41 -4.95 3.25 -7.25
CA ASP A 41 -4.38 2.89 -8.55
C ASP A 41 -3.86 4.13 -9.32
N LEU A 42 -4.47 5.30 -9.09
CA LEU A 42 -3.99 6.58 -9.61
C LEU A 42 -2.70 7.05 -8.92
N LEU A 43 -2.47 6.68 -7.67
CA LEU A 43 -1.36 7.17 -6.84
C LEU A 43 -0.16 6.23 -6.81
N ILE A 44 -0.36 4.92 -6.97
CA ILE A 44 0.73 3.92 -6.95
C ILE A 44 1.73 4.15 -8.10
N VAL A 45 3.01 3.95 -7.78
CA VAL A 45 4.09 3.82 -8.77
C VAL A 45 4.23 2.34 -9.13
N PRO A 46 4.06 1.92 -10.38
CA PRO A 46 4.11 0.50 -10.72
C PRO A 46 5.51 -0.09 -10.56
N SER A 47 5.57 -1.35 -10.16
CA SER A 47 6.80 -2.11 -9.91
C SER A 47 7.45 -2.69 -11.19
N SER A 48 6.94 -2.34 -12.37
CA SER A 48 7.36 -2.91 -13.67
C SER A 48 8.67 -2.31 -14.17
N ALA A 49 9.75 -2.56 -13.43
CA ALA A 49 11.10 -2.42 -13.94
C ALA A 49 11.29 -3.41 -15.12
N GLY A 50 11.21 -2.90 -16.35
CA GLY A 50 11.58 -3.64 -17.57
C GLY A 50 10.45 -3.93 -18.56
N ASP A 51 9.19 -3.62 -18.26
CA ASP A 51 8.08 -3.83 -19.21
C ASP A 51 7.96 -2.73 -20.28
N THR A 52 8.46 -1.54 -19.95
CA THR A 52 8.44 -0.37 -20.83
C THR A 52 9.83 0.24 -20.93
N SER A 53 10.11 0.91 -22.06
CA SER A 53 11.38 1.63 -22.30
C SER A 53 11.50 2.92 -21.49
N VAL A 54 10.40 3.34 -20.86
CA VAL A 54 10.28 4.58 -20.10
C VAL A 54 9.90 4.34 -18.65
N PHE A 55 10.24 5.30 -17.78
CA PHE A 55 9.78 5.27 -16.40
C PHE A 55 8.27 5.56 -16.33
N GLN A 56 7.57 4.73 -15.55
CA GLN A 56 6.13 4.77 -15.43
C GLN A 56 5.72 5.62 -14.22
N TRP A 57 5.40 6.88 -14.48
CA TRP A 57 4.95 7.79 -13.43
C TRP A 57 3.56 7.40 -12.91
N PRO A 58 3.22 7.68 -11.64
CA PRO A 58 1.85 7.52 -11.14
C PRO A 58 0.82 8.15 -12.07
N PRO A 59 -0.31 7.47 -12.38
CA PRO A 59 -1.25 7.95 -13.39
C PRO A 59 -1.82 9.34 -13.08
N PHE A 60 -1.93 9.73 -11.82
CA PHE A 60 -2.40 11.07 -11.44
C PHE A 60 -1.51 12.21 -11.98
N LEU A 61 -0.19 11.99 -12.12
CA LEU A 61 0.74 12.96 -12.73
C LEU A 61 0.61 13.00 -14.27
N LEU A 62 0.10 11.91 -14.84
CA LEU A 62 -0.12 11.74 -16.28
C LEU A 62 -1.56 12.08 -16.70
N ALA A 63 -2.37 12.58 -15.77
CA ALA A 63 -3.75 12.97 -16.05
C ALA A 63 -3.84 13.98 -17.20
N SER A 64 -4.82 13.78 -18.08
CA SER A 64 -5.05 14.53 -19.33
C SER A 64 -3.93 14.47 -20.37
N LYS A 65 -2.77 13.85 -20.11
CA LYS A 65 -1.65 13.87 -21.05
C LYS A 65 -1.96 13.13 -22.35
N ILE A 66 -2.61 11.96 -22.28
CA ILE A 66 -3.02 11.23 -23.49
C ILE A 66 -4.13 11.96 -24.27
N PRO A 67 -5.25 12.41 -23.65
CA PRO A 67 -6.24 13.22 -24.35
C PRO A 67 -5.64 14.47 -25.02
N MET A 68 -4.71 15.16 -24.35
CA MET A 68 -3.99 16.31 -24.92
C MET A 68 -3.09 15.89 -26.09
N ALA A 69 -2.37 14.77 -25.98
CA ALA A 69 -1.54 14.26 -27.07
C ALA A 69 -2.37 13.89 -28.31
N LEU A 70 -3.57 13.31 -28.11
CA LEU A 70 -4.51 13.01 -29.19
C LEU A 70 -5.01 14.29 -29.88
N ASP A 71 -5.34 15.34 -29.12
CA ASP A 71 -5.75 16.63 -29.70
C ASP A 71 -4.59 17.33 -30.45
N MET A 72 -3.37 17.25 -29.89
CA MET A 72 -2.17 17.70 -30.60
C MET A 72 -2.00 16.97 -31.92
N ALA A 73 -2.12 15.64 -31.93
CA ALA A 73 -1.98 14.80 -33.12
C ALA A 73 -3.02 15.14 -34.20
N LYS A 74 -4.27 15.40 -33.81
CA LYS A 74 -5.35 15.85 -34.71
C LYS A 74 -5.04 17.17 -35.42
N SER A 75 -4.33 18.08 -34.74
CA SER A 75 -4.03 19.41 -35.28
C SER A 75 -2.82 19.45 -36.23
N VAL A 76 -1.93 18.46 -36.18
CA VAL A 76 -0.70 18.42 -36.99
C VAL A 76 -0.97 17.74 -38.33
N LYS A 77 -0.83 18.48 -39.43
CA LYS A 77 -1.21 17.97 -40.78
C LYS A 77 -0.06 17.64 -41.72
N LYS A 78 1.17 18.11 -41.46
CA LYS A 78 2.24 18.07 -42.49
C LYS A 78 3.65 17.71 -42.03
N ARG A 79 4.02 17.90 -40.76
CA ARG A 79 5.42 17.75 -40.30
C ARG A 79 5.51 16.97 -38.98
N ASP A 80 6.23 15.86 -39.01
CA ASP A 80 6.56 15.04 -37.83
C ASP A 80 7.37 15.82 -36.80
N GLU A 81 8.27 16.73 -37.24
CA GLU A 81 9.03 17.61 -36.34
C GLU A 81 8.12 18.46 -35.45
N GLU A 82 6.99 18.93 -35.99
CA GLU A 82 6.02 19.72 -35.23
C GLU A 82 5.33 18.87 -34.17
N LEU A 83 4.89 17.65 -34.53
CA LEU A 83 4.29 16.70 -33.60
C LEU A 83 5.26 16.35 -32.47
N ARG A 84 6.50 15.99 -32.83
CA ARG A 84 7.56 15.64 -31.88
C ARG A 84 7.89 16.81 -30.96
N LYS A 85 7.96 18.04 -31.50
CA LYS A 85 8.18 19.24 -30.68
C LYS A 85 7.04 19.45 -29.68
N ARG A 86 5.78 19.26 -30.07
CA ARG A 86 4.62 19.41 -29.17
C ARG A 86 4.60 18.34 -28.08
N ILE A 87 4.83 17.07 -28.42
CA ILE A 87 4.89 15.98 -27.43
C ILE A 87 6.04 16.20 -26.44
N ASN A 88 7.20 16.67 -26.91
CA ASN A 88 8.37 16.89 -26.07
C ASN A 88 8.37 18.22 -25.30
N GLN A 89 7.34 19.06 -25.44
CA GLN A 89 7.23 20.28 -24.62
C GLN A 89 7.06 19.96 -23.14
N ASP A 90 6.35 18.89 -22.83
CA ASP A 90 6.15 18.38 -21.48
C ASP A 90 6.70 16.95 -21.40
N PRO A 91 7.74 16.70 -20.57
CA PRO A 91 8.28 15.37 -20.38
C PRO A 91 7.20 14.33 -20.03
N TYR A 92 6.19 14.69 -19.23
CA TYR A 92 5.12 13.77 -18.83
C TYR A 92 4.25 13.33 -20.01
N THR A 93 4.03 14.20 -21.00
CA THR A 93 3.32 13.83 -22.22
C THR A 93 4.12 12.81 -23.02
N PHE A 94 5.43 13.00 -23.15
CA PHE A 94 6.30 12.01 -23.78
C PHE A 94 6.25 10.66 -23.05
N TYR A 95 6.42 10.64 -21.72
CA TYR A 95 6.35 9.41 -20.90
C TYR A 95 5.01 8.69 -21.10
N ALA A 96 3.89 9.41 -20.98
CA ALA A 96 2.56 8.83 -21.13
C ALA A 96 2.35 8.21 -22.51
N VAL A 97 2.74 8.90 -23.59
CA VAL A 97 2.52 8.40 -24.96
C VAL A 97 3.28 7.11 -25.23
N ILE A 98 4.56 7.04 -24.84
CA ILE A 98 5.37 5.84 -25.04
C ILE A 98 4.84 4.68 -24.18
N GLU A 99 4.58 4.94 -22.91
CA GLU A 99 4.02 3.94 -22.00
C GLU A 99 2.68 3.39 -22.51
N CYS A 100 1.77 4.27 -22.94
CA CYS A 100 0.46 3.88 -23.47
C CYS A 100 0.60 2.95 -24.67
N TYR A 101 1.52 3.27 -25.59
CA TYR A 101 1.78 2.46 -26.78
C TYR A 101 2.35 1.09 -26.44
N GLU A 102 3.41 1.02 -25.63
CA GLU A 102 4.08 -0.23 -25.27
C GLU A 102 3.18 -1.13 -24.42
N THR A 103 2.47 -0.56 -23.45
CA THR A 103 1.52 -1.31 -22.60
C THR A 103 0.37 -1.88 -23.44
N LEU A 104 -0.14 -1.10 -24.40
CA LEU A 104 -1.17 -1.56 -25.30
C LEU A 104 -0.70 -2.74 -26.15
N LEU A 105 0.51 -2.66 -26.73
CA LEU A 105 1.09 -3.78 -27.48
C LEU A 105 1.25 -5.03 -26.61
N ASN A 106 1.77 -4.88 -25.39
CA ASN A 106 1.91 -5.98 -24.45
C ASN A 106 0.57 -6.68 -24.17
N ILE A 107 -0.49 -5.91 -23.93
CA ILE A 107 -1.86 -6.43 -23.74
C ILE A 107 -2.33 -7.15 -25.01
N LEU A 108 -2.19 -6.54 -26.19
CA LEU A 108 -2.62 -7.15 -27.46
C LEU A 108 -1.91 -8.48 -27.72
N TYR A 109 -0.57 -8.54 -27.59
CA TYR A 109 0.18 -9.78 -27.80
C TYR A 109 -0.19 -10.89 -26.82
N SER A 110 -0.53 -10.53 -25.58
CA SER A 110 -0.92 -11.49 -24.55
C SER A 110 -2.30 -12.11 -24.81
N LEU A 111 -3.21 -11.38 -25.46
CA LEU A 111 -4.56 -11.85 -25.82
C LEU A 111 -4.56 -12.76 -27.05
N MET A 112 -3.54 -12.68 -27.89
CA MET A 112 -3.48 -13.43 -29.15
C MET A 112 -2.90 -14.82 -28.94
N ALA A 113 -3.70 -15.86 -29.20
CA ALA A 113 -3.22 -17.24 -29.20
C ALA A 113 -2.60 -17.62 -30.55
N GLU A 114 -3.19 -17.19 -31.67
CA GLU A 114 -2.77 -17.57 -33.01
C GLU A 114 -1.59 -16.75 -33.54
N THR A 115 -0.68 -17.40 -34.26
CA THR A 115 0.47 -16.73 -34.89
C THR A 115 0.05 -15.80 -36.03
N SER A 116 -1.04 -16.09 -36.73
CA SER A 116 -1.61 -15.24 -37.77
C SER A 116 -2.17 -13.93 -37.21
N ASP A 117 -2.84 -13.97 -36.06
CA ASP A 117 -3.33 -12.76 -35.38
C ASP A 117 -2.14 -11.88 -34.92
N LYS A 118 -1.08 -12.50 -34.39
CA LYS A 118 0.16 -11.78 -34.02
C LYS A 118 0.83 -11.12 -35.22
N LYS A 119 0.88 -11.80 -36.38
CA LYS A 119 1.44 -11.24 -37.63
C LYS A 119 0.71 -9.97 -38.09
N VAL A 120 -0.61 -9.87 -37.86
CA VAL A 120 -1.36 -8.65 -38.17
C VAL A 120 -0.85 -7.48 -37.32
N VAL A 121 -0.67 -7.69 -36.02
CA VAL A 121 -0.11 -6.67 -35.11
C VAL A 121 1.33 -6.34 -35.46
N ASP A 122 2.15 -7.35 -35.79
CA ASP A 122 3.55 -7.15 -36.20
C ASP A 122 3.65 -6.25 -37.44
N ARG A 123 2.84 -6.50 -38.48
CA ARG A 123 2.82 -5.66 -39.69
C ARG A 123 2.43 -4.21 -39.40
N ILE A 124 1.47 -4.00 -38.50
CA ILE A 124 1.05 -2.66 -38.07
C ILE A 124 2.18 -1.98 -37.30
N ARG A 125 2.81 -2.69 -36.34
CA ARG A 125 3.94 -2.19 -35.54
C ARG A 125 5.12 -1.81 -36.44
N GLU A 126 5.55 -2.71 -37.31
CA GLU A 126 6.67 -2.49 -38.24
C GLU A 126 6.41 -1.28 -39.15
N SER A 127 5.21 -1.16 -39.71
CA SER A 127 4.85 0.01 -40.53
C SER A 127 4.89 1.31 -39.73
N LEU A 128 4.48 1.29 -38.47
CA LEU A 128 4.53 2.46 -37.58
C LEU A 128 5.97 2.84 -37.27
N GLU A 129 6.79 1.88 -36.84
CA GLU A 129 8.21 2.06 -36.50
C GLU A 129 9.01 2.58 -37.69
N ASP A 130 8.84 1.99 -38.88
CA ASP A 130 9.45 2.44 -40.13
C ASP A 130 9.09 3.90 -40.44
N SER A 131 7.82 4.28 -40.28
CA SER A 131 7.36 5.64 -40.56
C SER A 131 7.93 6.66 -39.57
N ILE A 132 8.11 6.27 -38.31
CA ILE A 132 8.75 7.10 -37.29
C ILE A 132 10.23 7.29 -37.60
N GLU A 133 10.93 6.22 -38.00
CA GLU A 133 12.35 6.29 -38.37
C GLU A 133 12.58 7.16 -39.61
N ARG A 134 11.70 7.03 -40.63
CA ARG A 134 11.73 7.83 -41.86
C ARG A 134 11.17 9.24 -41.72
N GLN A 135 10.65 9.61 -40.55
CA GLN A 135 10.01 10.90 -40.28
C GLN A 135 8.83 11.21 -41.23
N SER A 136 8.02 10.18 -41.52
CA SER A 136 6.88 10.22 -42.43
C SER A 136 5.55 9.84 -41.77
N LEU A 137 5.48 9.73 -40.44
CA LEU A 137 4.30 9.28 -39.69
C LEU A 137 3.05 10.10 -40.04
N VAL A 138 3.12 11.44 -40.01
CA VAL A 138 1.95 12.31 -40.31
C VAL A 138 1.54 12.21 -41.79
N ARG A 139 2.47 11.79 -42.66
CA ARG A 139 2.21 11.58 -44.09
C ARG A 139 1.59 10.21 -44.36
N GLU A 140 1.94 9.19 -43.60
CA GLU A 140 1.51 7.81 -43.82
C GLU A 140 0.29 7.40 -43.00
N PHE A 141 0.01 8.10 -41.89
CA PHE A 141 -1.10 7.81 -40.97
C PHE A 141 -2.06 9.02 -40.81
N ARG A 142 -3.36 8.76 -40.74
CA ARG A 142 -4.42 9.73 -40.42
C ARG A 142 -4.54 9.86 -38.90
N LEU A 143 -3.71 10.73 -38.32
CA LEU A 143 -3.65 10.91 -36.86
C LEU A 143 -4.93 11.55 -36.27
N ASP A 144 -5.75 12.17 -37.11
CA ASP A 144 -7.05 12.74 -36.75
C ASP A 144 -8.10 11.67 -36.35
N GLU A 145 -7.87 10.42 -36.73
CA GLU A 145 -8.72 9.27 -36.40
C GLU A 145 -8.29 8.56 -35.08
N LEU A 146 -7.14 8.91 -34.50
CA LEU A 146 -6.66 8.33 -33.24
C LEU A 146 -7.64 8.46 -32.05
N PRO A 147 -8.43 9.55 -31.91
CA PRO A 147 -9.44 9.62 -30.85
C PRO A 147 -10.50 8.50 -30.93
N GLN A 148 -10.89 8.09 -32.15
CA GLN A 148 -11.82 6.97 -32.34
C GLN A 148 -11.19 5.66 -31.87
N LEU A 149 -9.90 5.46 -32.17
CA LEU A 149 -9.14 4.30 -31.73
C LEU A 149 -9.01 4.25 -30.21
N SER A 150 -8.69 5.38 -29.56
CA SER A 150 -8.63 5.48 -28.10
C SER A 150 -9.95 5.08 -27.44
N ALA A 151 -11.09 5.47 -28.01
CA ALA A 151 -12.41 5.09 -27.50
C ALA A 151 -12.71 3.58 -27.66
N LYS A 152 -12.19 2.94 -28.72
CA LYS A 152 -12.29 1.48 -28.91
C LYS A 152 -11.43 0.73 -27.88
N PHE A 153 -10.23 1.20 -27.59
CA PHE A 153 -9.37 0.59 -26.57
C PHE A 153 -9.91 0.75 -25.14
N ASP A 154 -10.51 1.89 -24.79
CA ASP A 154 -11.18 2.03 -23.48
C ASP A 154 -12.34 1.03 -23.32
N LYS A 155 -13.14 0.84 -24.37
CA LYS A 155 -14.20 -0.19 -24.40
C LYS A 155 -13.62 -1.59 -24.25
N LEU A 156 -12.50 -1.90 -24.91
CA LEU A 156 -11.82 -3.19 -24.83
C LEU A 156 -11.36 -3.46 -23.39
N LEU A 157 -10.66 -2.51 -22.77
CA LEU A 157 -10.19 -2.62 -21.40
C LEU A 157 -11.34 -2.77 -20.41
N THR A 158 -12.44 -2.04 -20.62
CA THR A 158 -13.66 -2.19 -19.80
C THR A 158 -14.23 -3.60 -19.86
N LEU A 159 -14.27 -4.23 -21.04
CA LEU A 159 -14.73 -5.62 -21.19
C LEU A 159 -13.78 -6.61 -20.52
N LEU A 160 -12.46 -6.43 -20.72
CA LEU A 160 -11.44 -7.28 -20.10
C LEU A 160 -11.51 -7.24 -18.57
N LEU A 161 -11.69 -6.05 -17.98
CA LEU A 161 -11.76 -5.88 -16.54
C LEU A 161 -13.06 -6.40 -15.91
N LYS A 162 -14.15 -6.45 -16.69
CA LYS A 162 -15.44 -7.05 -16.28
C LYS A 162 -15.48 -8.58 -16.39
N THR A 163 -14.53 -9.18 -17.10
CA THR A 163 -14.48 -10.63 -17.27
C THR A 163 -14.02 -11.26 -15.96
N GLU A 164 -14.94 -11.92 -15.24
CA GLU A 164 -14.64 -12.63 -13.98
C GLU A 164 -14.34 -14.12 -14.21
N GLU A 165 -14.91 -14.72 -15.26
CA GLU A 165 -14.74 -16.14 -15.60
C GLU A 165 -14.39 -16.35 -17.07
N GLU A 166 -13.55 -17.36 -17.35
CA GLU A 166 -13.06 -17.73 -18.68
C GLU A 166 -14.16 -18.22 -19.63
N HIS A 167 -15.31 -18.65 -19.08
CA HIS A 167 -16.40 -19.28 -19.80
C HIS A 167 -17.52 -18.34 -20.25
N ASP A 168 -17.39 -17.03 -20.05
CA ASP A 168 -18.36 -16.07 -20.62
C ASP A 168 -18.15 -15.96 -22.14
N THR A 169 -18.78 -16.89 -22.86
CA THR A 169 -18.76 -16.98 -24.32
C THR A 169 -19.32 -15.72 -24.99
N THR A 170 -20.20 -14.99 -24.32
CA THR A 170 -20.76 -13.73 -24.81
C THR A 170 -19.71 -12.62 -24.75
N ILE A 171 -19.04 -12.44 -23.61
CA ILE A 171 -17.97 -11.45 -23.47
C ILE A 171 -16.79 -11.80 -24.40
N LYS A 172 -16.41 -13.06 -24.53
CA LYS A 172 -15.34 -13.49 -25.46
C LYS A 172 -15.64 -13.09 -26.90
N THR A 173 -16.88 -13.30 -27.35
CA THR A 173 -17.32 -12.91 -28.70
C THR A 173 -17.32 -11.38 -28.86
N GLN A 174 -17.74 -10.64 -27.84
CA GLN A 174 -17.69 -9.17 -27.85
C GLN A 174 -16.25 -8.64 -27.94
N ILE A 175 -15.31 -9.24 -27.19
CA ILE A 175 -13.89 -8.88 -27.24
C ILE A 175 -13.31 -9.19 -28.62
N ALA A 176 -13.59 -10.37 -29.19
CA ALA A 176 -13.10 -10.75 -30.51
C ALA A 176 -13.60 -9.80 -31.61
N ASN A 177 -14.91 -9.50 -31.62
CA ASN A 177 -15.49 -8.54 -32.55
C ASN A 177 -14.89 -7.14 -32.38
N LEU A 178 -14.69 -6.70 -31.13
CA LEU A 178 -14.12 -5.38 -30.87
C LEU A 178 -12.64 -5.29 -31.30
N LEU A 179 -11.86 -6.35 -31.13
CA LEU A 179 -10.49 -6.44 -31.64
C LEU A 179 -10.47 -6.40 -33.16
N GLN A 180 -11.36 -7.14 -33.83
CA GLN A 180 -11.49 -7.12 -35.28
C GLN A 180 -11.84 -5.70 -35.78
N ASP A 181 -12.88 -5.08 -35.22
CA ASP A 181 -13.26 -3.68 -35.51
C ASP A 181 -12.06 -2.73 -35.33
N THR A 182 -11.28 -2.92 -34.26
CA THR A 182 -10.14 -2.07 -33.93
C THR A 182 -9.03 -2.19 -34.97
N MET A 183 -8.73 -3.42 -35.41
CA MET A 183 -7.73 -3.66 -36.44
C MET A 183 -8.20 -3.17 -37.82
N GLU A 184 -9.49 -3.28 -38.12
CA GLU A 184 -10.09 -2.69 -39.32
C GLU A 184 -9.97 -1.17 -39.32
N ILE A 185 -10.27 -0.49 -38.21
CA ILE A 185 -10.06 0.96 -38.07
C ILE A 185 -8.58 1.31 -38.28
N ILE A 186 -7.65 0.57 -37.67
CA ILE A 186 -6.21 0.87 -37.84
C ILE A 186 -5.81 0.73 -39.31
N THR A 187 -6.19 -0.36 -39.98
CA THR A 187 -5.69 -0.68 -41.32
C THR A 187 -6.43 0.05 -42.45
N GLN A 188 -7.71 0.35 -42.29
CA GLN A 188 -8.53 1.02 -43.30
C GLN A 188 -8.66 2.53 -43.04
N ASP A 189 -8.84 2.93 -41.77
CA ASP A 189 -9.12 4.32 -41.40
C ASP A 189 -7.86 5.10 -40.99
N ILE A 190 -6.87 4.49 -40.36
CA ILE A 190 -5.69 5.21 -39.89
C ILE A 190 -4.55 5.10 -40.90
N MET A 191 -4.21 3.90 -41.34
CA MET A 191 -3.12 3.66 -42.29
C MET A 191 -3.53 4.03 -43.71
N LYS A 192 -2.79 4.91 -44.40
CA LYS A 192 -3.09 5.25 -45.81
C LYS A 192 -2.80 4.10 -46.77
N ASN A 193 -1.84 3.24 -46.42
CA ASN A 193 -1.41 2.07 -47.20
C ASN A 193 -1.65 0.74 -46.46
N GLY A 194 -2.64 0.67 -45.55
CA GLY A 194 -2.91 -0.55 -44.76
C GLY A 194 -3.73 -1.62 -45.49
N GLN A 195 -4.17 -1.35 -46.72
CA GLN A 195 -4.99 -2.26 -47.52
C GLN A 195 -4.25 -3.58 -47.78
N GLY A 196 -4.80 -4.68 -47.26
CA GLY A 196 -4.23 -6.03 -47.42
C GLY A 196 -3.50 -6.57 -46.18
N ILE A 197 -3.28 -5.77 -45.13
CA ILE A 197 -2.67 -6.27 -43.88
C ILE A 197 -3.52 -7.39 -43.25
N LEU A 198 -4.85 -7.25 -43.31
CA LEU A 198 -5.81 -8.23 -42.81
C LEU A 198 -6.07 -9.41 -43.77
N LYS A 199 -5.54 -9.36 -45.01
CA LYS A 199 -5.69 -10.46 -45.96
C LYS A 199 -4.62 -11.51 -45.68
N ASP A 200 -5.05 -12.69 -45.29
CA ASP A 200 -4.23 -13.89 -45.27
C ASP A 200 -4.82 -14.87 -46.29
N GLU A 201 -4.05 -15.21 -47.33
CA GLU A 201 -4.53 -16.01 -48.47
C GLU A 201 -4.85 -17.48 -48.09
N ASN A 202 -4.52 -17.90 -46.86
CA ASN A 202 -4.60 -19.29 -46.40
C ASN A 202 -5.60 -19.53 -45.23
N ARG A 203 -6.69 -18.77 -45.11
CA ARG A 203 -7.56 -18.83 -43.91
C ARG A 203 -9.01 -19.26 -44.16
N ASP A 204 -9.46 -20.25 -43.36
CA ASP A 204 -10.86 -20.66 -43.19
C ASP A 204 -11.53 -20.10 -41.90
N ASN A 205 -10.75 -19.49 -40.98
CA ASN A 205 -11.23 -19.03 -39.66
C ASN A 205 -11.23 -17.49 -39.50
N GLN A 206 -12.18 -16.98 -38.72
CA GLN A 206 -12.31 -15.55 -38.37
C GLN A 206 -11.10 -15.05 -37.54
N LEU A 207 -10.59 -13.85 -37.85
CA LEU A 207 -9.53 -13.16 -37.09
C LEU A 207 -9.93 -12.95 -35.63
N PHE A 208 -8.98 -13.16 -34.71
CA PHE A 208 -9.16 -12.94 -33.27
C PHE A 208 -10.25 -13.79 -32.60
N ALA A 209 -10.76 -14.85 -33.25
CA ALA A 209 -11.76 -15.75 -32.66
C ALA A 209 -11.18 -16.57 -31.48
N ASN A 210 -9.89 -16.91 -31.56
CA ASN A 210 -9.18 -17.70 -30.55
C ASN A 210 -8.30 -16.82 -29.66
N LEU A 211 -8.94 -16.22 -28.64
CA LEU A 211 -8.26 -15.39 -27.65
C LEU A 211 -7.71 -16.23 -26.48
N ASN A 212 -6.52 -15.86 -26.02
CA ASN A 212 -5.92 -16.31 -24.77
C ASN A 212 -6.41 -15.41 -23.62
N LEU A 213 -7.35 -15.93 -22.83
CA LEU A 213 -7.91 -15.21 -21.67
C LEU A 213 -7.31 -15.69 -20.34
N ASP A 214 -6.33 -16.61 -20.34
CA ASP A 214 -5.65 -17.05 -19.11
C ASP A 214 -4.92 -15.90 -18.41
N SER A 215 -4.42 -14.94 -19.19
CA SER A 215 -3.76 -13.73 -18.68
C SER A 215 -4.68 -12.88 -17.79
N ILE A 216 -6.02 -13.01 -17.89
CA ILE A 216 -6.96 -12.27 -17.03
C ILE A 216 -6.87 -12.73 -15.56
N LYS A 217 -6.45 -13.98 -15.33
CA LYS A 217 -6.24 -14.54 -13.98
C LYS A 217 -4.97 -14.01 -13.32
N ASP A 218 -4.04 -13.47 -14.10
CA ASP A 218 -2.81 -12.85 -13.60
C ASP A 218 -3.12 -11.45 -13.08
N GLU A 219 -2.95 -11.24 -11.77
CA GLU A 219 -3.17 -9.96 -11.11
C GLU A 219 -2.27 -8.86 -11.67
N ALA A 220 -1.00 -9.15 -11.97
CA ALA A 220 -0.07 -8.18 -12.52
C ALA A 220 -0.48 -7.75 -13.95
N TRP A 221 -1.01 -8.68 -14.73
CA TRP A 221 -1.58 -8.37 -16.04
C TRP A 221 -2.85 -7.53 -15.93
N ARG A 222 -3.71 -7.84 -14.95
CA ARG A 222 -4.95 -7.09 -14.70
C ARG A 222 -4.65 -5.66 -14.23
N GLU A 223 -3.62 -5.47 -13.41
CA GLU A 223 -3.10 -4.15 -13.03
C GLU A 223 -2.63 -3.33 -14.24
N LYS A 224 -1.97 -3.96 -15.23
CA LYS A 224 -1.61 -3.28 -16.49
C LYS A 224 -2.84 -2.78 -17.24
N CYS A 225 -3.91 -3.57 -17.30
CA CYS A 225 -5.18 -3.16 -17.91
C CYS A 225 -5.82 -1.98 -17.18
N VAL A 226 -5.91 -2.02 -15.86
CA VAL A 226 -6.42 -0.91 -15.04
C VAL A 226 -5.58 0.35 -15.29
N ARG A 227 -4.27 0.22 -15.26
CA ARG A 227 -3.34 1.33 -15.47
C ARG A 227 -3.50 1.98 -16.84
N LEU A 228 -3.54 1.17 -17.91
CA LEU A 228 -3.75 1.69 -19.26
C LEU A 228 -5.10 2.41 -19.36
N GLN A 229 -6.16 1.84 -18.77
CA GLN A 229 -7.47 2.50 -18.74
C GLN A 229 -7.41 3.85 -18.02
N LEU A 230 -6.69 3.95 -16.89
CA LEU A 230 -6.50 5.21 -16.18
C LEU A 230 -5.76 6.24 -17.04
N LEU A 231 -4.71 5.85 -17.79
CA LEU A 231 -3.99 6.75 -18.69
C LEU A 231 -4.89 7.31 -19.81
N LEU A 232 -5.78 6.48 -20.35
CA LEU A 232 -6.69 6.87 -21.43
C LEU A 232 -7.84 7.77 -20.94
N THR A 233 -8.36 7.51 -19.74
CA THR A 233 -9.64 8.07 -19.28
C THR A 233 -9.51 9.18 -18.25
N THR A 234 -8.39 9.26 -17.52
CA THR A 234 -8.23 10.22 -16.42
C THR A 234 -8.02 11.63 -16.95
N LYS A 235 -9.05 12.46 -16.79
CA LYS A 235 -9.05 13.89 -17.14
C LYS A 235 -8.99 14.81 -15.91
N GLU A 236 -9.24 14.24 -14.73
CA GLU A 236 -9.28 14.98 -13.48
C GLU A 236 -7.90 15.57 -13.18
N SER A 237 -7.87 16.83 -12.75
CA SER A 237 -6.61 17.46 -12.34
C SER A 237 -6.06 16.75 -11.11
N ALA A 238 -4.74 16.53 -11.10
CA ALA A 238 -3.98 15.97 -9.97
C ALA A 238 -4.30 16.66 -8.63
N ILE A 239 -4.77 17.92 -8.64
CA ILE A 239 -5.08 18.69 -7.43
C ILE A 239 -6.28 18.15 -6.62
N TYR A 240 -7.13 17.32 -7.24
CA TYR A 240 -8.33 16.75 -6.61
C TYR A 240 -8.16 15.28 -6.20
N VAL A 241 -6.97 14.71 -6.36
CA VAL A 241 -6.67 13.32 -6.00
C VAL A 241 -5.65 13.30 -4.85
N PRO A 242 -5.95 12.62 -3.72
CA PRO A 242 -7.23 12.00 -3.39
C PRO A 242 -8.30 13.02 -2.97
N THR A 243 -9.55 12.59 -2.97
CA THR A 243 -10.71 13.40 -2.60
C THR A 243 -10.80 13.63 -1.08
N ASN A 244 -10.44 12.64 -0.27
CA ASN A 244 -10.45 12.72 1.19
C ASN A 244 -9.43 13.76 1.71
N LEU A 245 -9.90 14.64 2.60
CA LEU A 245 -9.09 15.76 3.09
C LEU A 245 -7.93 15.31 3.98
N GLU A 246 -8.13 14.25 4.76
CA GLU A 246 -7.10 13.72 5.66
C GLU A 246 -5.98 13.03 4.87
N ALA A 247 -6.31 12.24 3.85
CA ALA A 247 -5.34 11.70 2.90
C ALA A 247 -4.53 12.81 2.22
N ARG A 248 -5.19 13.90 1.76
CA ARG A 248 -4.48 15.06 1.18
C ARG A 248 -3.55 15.73 2.17
N ARG A 249 -3.98 15.89 3.43
CA ARG A 249 -3.16 16.46 4.50
C ARG A 249 -1.91 15.61 4.75
N ARG A 250 -2.07 14.30 4.89
CA ARG A 250 -0.99 13.33 5.09
C ARG A 250 -0.01 13.31 3.92
N ILE A 251 -0.49 13.23 2.68
CA ILE A 251 0.35 13.29 1.48
C ILE A 251 1.13 14.61 1.41
N THR A 252 0.46 15.74 1.68
CA THR A 252 1.10 17.06 1.67
C THR A 252 2.21 17.15 2.73
N PHE A 253 1.93 16.65 3.94
CA PHE A 253 2.90 16.65 5.03
C PHE A 253 4.11 15.75 4.71
N PHE A 254 3.87 14.55 4.20
CA PHE A 254 4.92 13.64 3.78
C PHE A 254 5.79 14.24 2.66
N ALA A 255 5.16 14.76 1.61
CA ALA A 255 5.86 15.39 0.49
C ALA A 255 6.73 16.57 0.94
N ASN A 256 6.21 17.42 1.84
CA ASN A 256 7.00 18.52 2.42
C ASN A 256 8.20 18.01 3.22
N SER A 257 8.05 16.89 3.92
CA SER A 257 9.14 16.30 4.70
C SER A 257 10.31 15.80 3.85
N LEU A 258 10.07 15.45 2.58
CA LEU A 258 11.13 15.07 1.63
C LEU A 258 12.12 16.22 1.35
N PHE A 259 11.71 17.47 1.57
CA PHE A 259 12.54 18.66 1.42
C PHE A 259 13.17 19.12 2.74
N MET A 260 12.88 18.45 3.86
CA MET A 260 13.47 18.79 5.16
C MET A 260 14.92 18.34 5.25
N LYS A 261 15.75 19.14 5.92
CA LYS A 261 17.11 18.75 6.27
C LYS A 261 17.07 17.81 7.48
N MET A 262 17.22 16.52 7.23
CA MET A 262 17.28 15.47 8.26
C MET A 262 18.70 14.88 8.37
N PRO A 263 19.11 14.35 9.54
CA PRO A 263 20.31 13.52 9.66
C PRO A 263 20.28 12.36 8.68
N ARG A 264 21.44 11.90 8.20
CA ARG A 264 21.50 10.69 7.39
C ARG A 264 21.28 9.49 8.28
N ALA A 265 20.23 8.72 8.01
CA ALA A 265 19.94 7.50 8.74
C ALA A 265 20.97 6.39 8.44
N PRO A 266 21.40 5.62 9.44
CA PRO A 266 22.16 4.40 9.22
C PRO A 266 21.28 3.29 8.63
N GLN A 267 21.92 2.23 8.13
CA GLN A 267 21.21 0.98 7.79
C GLN A 267 20.43 0.47 9.01
N VAL A 268 19.29 -0.19 8.79
CA VAL A 268 18.42 -0.73 9.87
C VAL A 268 19.23 -1.60 10.84
N ARG A 269 20.16 -2.44 10.34
CA ARG A 269 20.99 -3.28 11.22
C ARG A 269 21.87 -2.48 12.21
N SER A 270 22.23 -1.24 11.86
CA SER A 270 23.17 -0.39 12.61
C SER A 270 22.47 0.77 13.33
N MET A 271 21.17 0.95 13.16
CA MET A 271 20.41 1.97 13.89
C MET A 271 20.31 1.64 15.38
N MET A 272 20.01 2.63 16.21
CA MET A 272 19.63 2.40 17.60
C MET A 272 18.37 1.56 17.69
N SER A 273 18.37 0.53 18.55
CA SER A 273 17.11 -0.15 18.87
C SER A 273 16.28 0.68 19.83
N PHE A 274 14.96 0.55 19.74
CA PHE A 274 14.06 1.31 20.60
C PHE A 274 12.81 0.52 20.97
N SER A 275 12.20 0.91 22.09
CA SER A 275 10.90 0.41 22.51
C SER A 275 9.86 1.51 22.54
N VAL A 276 8.60 1.15 22.31
CA VAL A 276 7.44 1.97 22.67
C VAL A 276 6.80 1.40 23.93
N LEU A 277 6.35 2.27 24.83
CA LEU A 277 5.66 1.91 26.07
C LEU A 277 4.36 2.70 26.21
N THR A 278 3.24 1.98 26.30
CA THR A 278 1.89 2.57 26.41
C THR A 278 1.20 2.09 27.67
N PRO A 279 0.57 2.97 28.48
CA PRO A 279 -0.23 2.55 29.62
C PRO A 279 -1.60 2.10 29.13
N TYR A 280 -2.13 1.02 29.69
CA TYR A 280 -3.50 0.60 29.44
C TYR A 280 -4.17 0.18 30.74
N PHE A 281 -5.43 0.54 30.92
CA PHE A 281 -6.19 0.08 32.07
C PHE A 281 -7.47 -0.62 31.65
N LYS A 282 -8.47 0.15 31.22
CA LYS A 282 -9.82 -0.35 30.94
C LYS A 282 -10.46 0.38 29.76
N GLU A 283 -9.66 1.09 28.98
CA GLU A 283 -10.10 1.67 27.72
C GLU A 283 -10.65 0.59 26.79
N GLU A 284 -11.54 0.95 25.88
CA GLU A 284 -12.07 -0.01 24.92
C GLU A 284 -10.94 -0.57 24.05
N VAL A 285 -10.91 -1.90 23.89
CA VAL A 285 -9.90 -2.53 23.04
C VAL A 285 -10.34 -2.52 21.59
N LEU A 286 -11.57 -2.96 21.36
CA LEU A 286 -12.23 -3.08 20.07
C LEU A 286 -13.73 -2.94 20.36
N PHE A 287 -14.43 -2.08 19.62
CA PHE A 287 -15.88 -1.96 19.79
C PHE A 287 -16.58 -3.27 19.44
N SER A 288 -17.48 -3.72 20.31
CA SER A 288 -18.32 -4.88 20.01
C SER A 288 -19.50 -4.50 19.11
N THR A 289 -20.16 -5.51 18.54
CA THR A 289 -21.42 -5.31 17.80
C THR A 289 -22.46 -4.60 18.66
N GLU A 290 -22.55 -4.93 19.94
CA GLU A 290 -23.45 -4.27 20.88
C GLU A 290 -23.06 -2.80 21.08
N ASP A 291 -21.78 -2.48 21.28
CA ASP A 291 -21.32 -1.10 21.47
C ASP A 291 -21.66 -0.22 20.26
N LEU A 292 -21.50 -0.77 19.06
CA LEU A 292 -21.73 -0.05 17.80
C LEU A 292 -23.20 0.26 17.52
N HIS A 293 -24.12 -0.57 18.03
CA HIS A 293 -25.57 -0.40 17.86
C HIS A 293 -26.24 0.22 19.09
N LYS A 294 -25.57 0.22 20.24
CA LYS A 294 -26.09 0.84 21.46
C LYS A 294 -26.32 2.32 21.23
N LYS A 295 -27.55 2.76 21.48
CA LYS A 295 -27.95 4.15 21.39
C LYS A 295 -27.57 4.89 22.67
N ASN A 296 -27.06 6.11 22.51
CA ASN A 296 -26.88 7.07 23.60
C ASN A 296 -28.23 7.70 24.00
N GLU A 297 -28.19 8.68 24.90
CA GLU A 297 -29.39 9.40 25.40
C GLU A 297 -30.19 10.09 24.27
N ASP A 298 -29.52 10.50 23.19
CA ASP A 298 -30.12 11.12 22.01
C ASP A 298 -30.63 10.10 20.96
N GLY A 299 -30.53 8.80 21.24
CA GLY A 299 -30.94 7.75 20.30
C GLY A 299 -29.91 7.48 19.18
N ILE A 300 -28.71 8.03 19.28
CA ILE A 300 -27.63 7.92 18.28
C ILE A 300 -26.68 6.78 18.66
N SER A 301 -26.36 5.89 17.72
CA SER A 301 -25.35 4.85 17.91
C SER A 301 -23.99 5.26 17.37
N ILE A 302 -22.90 4.64 17.86
CA ILE A 302 -21.53 4.91 17.40
C ILE A 302 -21.42 4.68 15.90
N LEU A 303 -21.94 3.56 15.39
CA LEU A 303 -21.86 3.24 13.97
C LEU A 303 -22.62 4.25 13.10
N PHE A 304 -23.80 4.68 13.54
CA PHE A 304 -24.55 5.72 12.84
C PHE A 304 -23.78 7.05 12.82
N TYR A 305 -23.20 7.44 13.96
CA TYR A 305 -22.42 8.67 14.07
C TYR A 305 -21.20 8.64 13.14
N LEU A 306 -20.38 7.59 13.20
CA LEU A 306 -19.16 7.45 12.38
C LEU A 306 -19.47 7.48 10.88
N ARG A 307 -20.55 6.82 10.44
CA ARG A 307 -21.01 6.85 9.04
C ARG A 307 -21.44 8.25 8.58
N LYS A 308 -21.91 9.09 9.50
CA LYS A 308 -22.31 10.48 9.18
C LYS A 308 -21.12 11.41 9.09
N ILE A 309 -20.11 11.23 9.93
CA ILE A 309 -18.92 12.10 9.93
C ILE A 309 -17.84 11.66 8.93
N TYR A 310 -17.79 10.37 8.57
CA TYR A 310 -16.86 9.80 7.59
C TYR A 310 -17.60 9.06 6.45
N PRO A 311 -18.48 9.74 5.68
CA PRO A 311 -19.30 9.07 4.67
C PRO A 311 -18.48 8.52 3.48
N ASP A 312 -17.41 9.21 3.11
CA ASP A 312 -16.44 8.79 2.09
C ASP A 312 -15.63 7.58 2.56
N GLU A 313 -15.09 7.61 3.77
CA GLU A 313 -14.32 6.49 4.32
C GLU A 313 -15.18 5.25 4.55
N TRP A 314 -16.46 5.42 4.91
CA TRP A 314 -17.40 4.31 4.99
C TRP A 314 -17.64 3.65 3.63
N LYS A 315 -17.79 4.47 2.57
CA LYS A 315 -17.91 3.96 1.19
C LYS A 315 -16.65 3.19 0.79
N ASN A 316 -15.47 3.70 1.12
CA ASN A 316 -14.20 3.05 0.85
C ASN A 316 -14.06 1.72 1.62
N CYS A 317 -14.53 1.67 2.88
CA CYS A 317 -14.58 0.43 3.66
C CYS A 317 -15.47 -0.62 2.99
N LEU A 318 -16.69 -0.26 2.59
CA LEU A 318 -17.61 -1.17 1.89
C LEU A 318 -17.02 -1.68 0.58
N GLU A 319 -16.31 -0.83 -0.16
CA GLU A 319 -15.57 -1.23 -1.36
C GLU A 319 -14.45 -2.23 -1.03
N ARG A 320 -13.68 -2.00 0.04
CA ARG A 320 -12.54 -2.87 0.44
C ARG A 320 -13.01 -4.28 0.76
N ILE A 321 -14.09 -4.38 1.53
CA ILE A 321 -14.66 -5.64 1.97
C ILE A 321 -15.60 -6.26 0.92
N LYS A 322 -15.71 -5.63 -0.26
CA LYS A 322 -16.56 -6.04 -1.39
C LYS A 322 -18.00 -6.31 -0.94
N PHE A 323 -18.58 -5.38 -0.18
CA PHE A 323 -19.91 -5.54 0.41
C PHE A 323 -20.84 -4.40 0.01
N VAL A 324 -22.01 -4.76 -0.50
CA VAL A 324 -23.11 -3.82 -0.78
C VAL A 324 -24.26 -4.15 0.16
N PRO A 325 -24.46 -3.38 1.25
CA PRO A 325 -25.54 -3.65 2.20
C PRO A 325 -26.89 -3.40 1.55
N LYS A 326 -27.84 -4.33 1.76
CA LYS A 326 -29.24 -4.19 1.30
C LYS A 326 -30.08 -3.36 2.27
N ASP A 327 -29.78 -3.50 3.56
CA ASP A 327 -30.45 -2.86 4.69
C ASP A 327 -29.50 -2.83 5.91
N GLU A 328 -29.92 -2.20 7.01
CA GLU A 328 -29.12 -2.12 8.24
C GLU A 328 -28.90 -3.50 8.90
N GLU A 329 -29.81 -4.46 8.72
CA GLU A 329 -29.65 -5.80 9.31
C GLU A 329 -28.52 -6.58 8.60
N SER A 330 -28.37 -6.37 7.29
CA SER A 330 -27.31 -6.99 6.49
C SER A 330 -25.90 -6.62 6.98
N LEU A 331 -25.72 -5.47 7.64
CA LEU A 331 -24.45 -5.06 8.22
C LEU A 331 -23.99 -6.02 9.33
N LYS A 332 -24.92 -6.63 10.07
CA LYS A 332 -24.57 -7.55 11.16
C LYS A 332 -23.80 -8.78 10.69
N SER A 333 -23.94 -9.15 9.40
CA SER A 333 -23.21 -10.27 8.80
C SER A 333 -21.72 -10.00 8.55
N ARG A 334 -21.29 -8.74 8.59
CA ARG A 334 -19.91 -8.30 8.31
C ARG A 334 -19.28 -7.54 9.48
N MET A 335 -19.77 -7.78 10.71
CA MET A 335 -19.30 -7.06 11.90
C MET A 335 -17.83 -7.31 12.23
N ASP A 336 -17.28 -8.45 11.84
CA ASP A 336 -15.86 -8.76 12.06
C ASP A 336 -14.94 -7.80 11.27
N GLU A 337 -15.43 -7.20 10.18
CA GLU A 337 -14.69 -6.21 9.39
C GLU A 337 -15.13 -4.76 9.69
N ILE A 338 -16.40 -4.55 10.05
CA ILE A 338 -16.94 -3.24 10.41
C ILE A 338 -16.45 -2.78 11.80
N SER A 339 -16.31 -3.71 12.75
CA SER A 339 -15.89 -3.37 14.11
C SER A 339 -14.46 -2.83 14.19
N PRO A 340 -13.47 -3.41 13.50
CA PRO A 340 -12.16 -2.80 13.34
C PRO A 340 -12.22 -1.42 12.69
N TRP A 341 -12.98 -1.24 11.60
CA TRP A 341 -13.12 0.05 10.92
C TRP A 341 -13.59 1.16 11.86
N ALA A 342 -14.60 0.85 12.69
CA ALA A 342 -15.11 1.79 13.69
C ALA A 342 -14.11 2.02 14.84
N SER A 343 -13.43 0.97 15.30
CA SER A 343 -12.46 1.04 16.39
C SER A 343 -11.24 1.89 16.03
N TYR A 344 -10.81 1.86 14.77
CA TYR A 344 -9.74 2.71 14.24
C TYR A 344 -10.09 4.21 14.21
N ARG A 345 -11.37 4.57 14.36
CA ARG A 345 -11.87 5.96 14.42
C ARG A 345 -12.31 6.36 15.83
N GLY A 346 -12.13 5.47 16.80
CA GLY A 346 -12.40 5.69 18.22
C GLY A 346 -11.14 5.81 19.05
N GLN A 347 -11.32 5.98 20.35
CA GLN A 347 -10.25 5.93 21.36
C GLN A 347 -10.12 4.48 21.82
N THR A 348 -9.47 3.64 21.01
CA THR A 348 -9.33 2.21 21.28
C THR A 348 -7.86 1.78 21.31
N LEU A 349 -7.54 0.76 22.12
CA LEU A 349 -6.21 0.15 22.13
C LEU A 349 -5.83 -0.39 20.74
N THR A 350 -6.78 -0.93 19.98
CA THR A 350 -6.54 -1.43 18.63
C THR A 350 -6.02 -0.34 17.68
N ARG A 351 -6.56 0.89 17.76
CA ARG A 351 -6.08 2.04 16.97
C ARG A 351 -4.63 2.35 17.29
N THR A 352 -4.34 2.53 18.57
CA THR A 352 -3.00 2.90 19.07
C THR A 352 -1.96 1.83 18.76
N VAL A 353 -2.34 0.55 18.91
CA VAL A 353 -1.45 -0.56 18.56
C VAL A 353 -1.13 -0.57 17.08
N ARG A 354 -2.13 -0.44 16.20
CA ARG A 354 -1.89 -0.36 14.75
C ARG A 354 -0.92 0.77 14.41
N GLY A 355 -1.14 1.97 14.94
CA GLY A 355 -0.28 3.12 14.71
C GLY A 355 1.17 2.88 15.10
N MET A 356 1.41 2.37 16.31
CA MET A 356 2.79 2.10 16.76
C MET A 356 3.45 0.95 16.03
N MET A 357 2.68 -0.03 15.57
CA MET A 357 3.21 -1.15 14.79
C MET A 357 3.63 -0.74 13.37
N TYR A 358 3.27 0.46 12.90
CA TYR A 358 3.87 1.01 11.69
C TYR A 358 5.37 1.23 11.79
N TYR A 359 5.95 1.39 12.98
CA TYR A 359 7.41 1.39 13.14
C TYR A 359 8.02 0.08 12.68
N ARG A 360 7.49 -1.06 13.13
CA ARG A 360 7.94 -2.38 12.67
C ARG A 360 7.83 -2.48 11.15
N ARG A 361 6.67 -2.11 10.61
CA ARG A 361 6.41 -2.19 9.17
C ARG A 361 7.37 -1.33 8.35
N ALA A 362 7.64 -0.11 8.80
CA ALA A 362 8.60 0.79 8.16
C ALA A 362 10.02 0.19 8.18
N LEU A 363 10.44 -0.40 9.30
CA LEU A 363 11.75 -1.05 9.44
C LEU A 363 11.90 -2.28 8.55
N GLU A 364 10.85 -3.08 8.38
CA GLU A 364 10.84 -4.23 7.45
C GLU A 364 11.17 -3.78 6.03
N ILE A 365 10.41 -2.81 5.51
CA ILE A 365 10.57 -2.27 4.16
C ILE A 365 11.98 -1.69 3.99
N GLN A 366 12.42 -0.90 4.95
CA GLN A 366 13.75 -0.29 4.92
C GLN A 366 14.89 -1.32 5.00
N CYS A 367 14.70 -2.42 5.75
CA CYS A 367 15.70 -3.48 5.84
C CYS A 367 15.80 -4.28 4.54
N ILE A 368 14.68 -4.52 3.85
CA ILE A 368 14.66 -5.13 2.52
C ILE A 368 15.46 -4.25 1.53
N GLN A 369 15.23 -2.94 1.55
CA GLN A 369 15.97 -1.98 0.71
C GLN A 369 17.47 -1.97 0.98
N ASP A 370 17.87 -1.90 2.25
CA ASP A 370 19.29 -1.94 2.65
C ASP A 370 19.99 -3.22 2.17
N LYS A 371 19.26 -4.33 2.03
CA LYS A 371 19.79 -5.62 1.56
C LYS A 371 19.85 -5.72 0.04
N ILE A 372 18.82 -5.22 -0.66
CA ILE A 372 18.83 -5.14 -2.12
C ILE A 372 20.04 -4.31 -2.60
N ASP A 373 20.38 -3.24 -1.88
CA ASP A 373 21.60 -2.48 -2.15
C ASP A 373 22.86 -3.34 -2.07
N ILE A 374 23.01 -4.10 -0.99
CA ILE A 374 24.17 -4.99 -0.78
C ILE A 374 24.22 -6.06 -1.87
N ALA A 375 23.10 -6.72 -2.15
CA ALA A 375 23.02 -7.75 -3.17
C ALA A 375 23.31 -7.19 -4.57
N LYS A 376 22.87 -5.97 -4.90
CA LYS A 376 23.20 -5.30 -6.17
C LYS A 376 24.69 -4.92 -6.23
N LEU A 377 25.28 -4.42 -5.14
CA LEU A 377 26.73 -4.17 -5.01
C LEU A 377 27.57 -5.45 -5.14
N ASP A 378 27.08 -6.58 -4.59
CA ASP A 378 27.75 -7.87 -4.68
C ASP A 378 27.52 -8.56 -6.04
N ARG A 379 26.38 -8.33 -6.70
CA ARG A 379 26.14 -8.77 -8.09
C ARG A 379 27.04 -8.08 -9.11
N GLN A 380 27.46 -6.84 -8.83
CA GLN A 380 28.54 -6.19 -9.58
C GLN A 380 29.90 -6.88 -9.40
N ARG A 381 30.04 -7.78 -8.41
CA ARG A 381 31.26 -8.54 -8.11
C ARG A 381 31.16 -10.03 -8.47
N THR A 382 29.97 -10.64 -8.47
CA THR A 382 29.77 -12.07 -8.85
C THR A 382 28.31 -12.41 -9.20
N THR A 383 28.11 -13.38 -10.11
CA THR A 383 26.80 -13.86 -10.59
C THR A 383 26.20 -14.92 -9.65
N THR A 384 25.17 -14.59 -8.87
CA THR A 384 24.43 -15.59 -8.06
C THR A 384 22.91 -15.36 -8.03
N SER A 385 22.19 -16.46 -7.84
CA SER A 385 20.86 -16.80 -8.36
C SER A 385 19.66 -16.57 -7.41
N TYR A 386 18.46 -16.63 -8.01
CA TYR A 386 17.08 -16.44 -7.53
C TYR A 386 16.58 -17.10 -6.22
N GLN A 387 17.40 -17.80 -5.43
CA GLN A 387 16.99 -18.40 -4.14
C GLN A 387 17.03 -17.43 -2.94
N GLU A 388 17.46 -16.18 -3.15
CA GLU A 388 17.73 -15.20 -2.09
C GLU A 388 16.48 -14.48 -1.55
N GLY A 389 15.38 -14.41 -2.31
CA GLY A 389 14.23 -13.54 -2.01
C GLY A 389 13.51 -13.86 -0.69
N GLY A 390 13.19 -15.14 -0.44
CA GLY A 390 12.52 -15.56 0.81
C GLY A 390 13.39 -15.35 2.05
N ASN A 391 14.70 -15.64 1.93
CA ASN A 391 15.66 -15.47 3.02
C ASN A 391 15.86 -13.97 3.38
N ILE A 392 15.75 -13.06 2.40
CA ILE A 392 15.83 -11.61 2.65
C ILE A 392 14.64 -11.14 3.50
N VAL A 393 13.42 -11.60 3.21
CA VAL A 393 12.23 -11.21 3.95
C VAL A 393 12.27 -11.73 5.39
N ASP A 394 12.61 -13.00 5.58
CA ASP A 394 12.71 -13.60 6.93
C ASP A 394 13.78 -12.89 7.78
N MET A 395 14.95 -12.58 7.19
CA MET A 395 15.97 -11.80 7.88
C MET A 395 15.53 -10.37 8.16
N ALA A 396 14.81 -9.71 7.25
CA ALA A 396 14.30 -8.36 7.47
C ALA A 396 13.31 -8.32 8.64
N LEU A 397 12.42 -9.31 8.74
CA LEU A 397 11.52 -9.49 9.88
C LEU A 397 12.29 -9.68 11.19
N ALA A 398 13.30 -10.56 11.20
CA ALA A 398 14.12 -10.80 12.38
C ALA A 398 14.89 -9.55 12.83
N ILE A 399 15.44 -8.77 11.89
CA ILE A 399 16.13 -7.52 12.20
C ILE A 399 15.14 -6.47 12.74
N ALA A 400 13.96 -6.34 12.14
CA ALA A 400 12.93 -5.43 12.63
C ALA A 400 12.51 -5.78 14.08
N ASP A 401 12.35 -7.08 14.38
CA ASP A 401 12.00 -7.55 15.73
C ASP A 401 13.12 -7.36 16.76
N ILE A 402 14.39 -7.33 16.34
CA ILE A 402 15.53 -6.97 17.21
C ILE A 402 15.58 -5.45 17.45
N LYS A 403 15.21 -4.65 16.45
CA LYS A 403 15.33 -3.18 16.51
C LYS A 403 14.13 -2.49 17.16
N PHE A 404 12.97 -3.11 17.13
CA PHE A 404 11.74 -2.53 17.64
C PHE A 404 10.97 -3.52 18.51
N THR A 405 10.53 -3.07 19.68
CA THR A 405 9.61 -3.81 20.54
C THR A 405 8.54 -2.86 21.06
N TYR A 406 7.30 -3.33 21.14
CA TYR A 406 6.20 -2.54 21.68
C TYR A 406 5.63 -3.20 22.93
N VAL A 407 5.67 -2.50 24.06
CA VAL A 407 5.15 -2.99 25.34
C VAL A 407 3.91 -2.19 25.72
N VAL A 408 2.78 -2.87 25.90
CA VAL A 408 1.59 -2.29 26.50
C VAL A 408 1.50 -2.76 27.94
N SER A 409 1.43 -1.81 28.86
CA SER A 409 1.26 -2.09 30.28
C SER A 409 -0.23 -2.21 30.61
N CYS A 410 -0.76 -3.44 30.51
CA CYS A 410 -2.16 -3.78 30.79
C CYS A 410 -2.24 -4.52 32.13
N GLN A 411 -2.36 -3.78 33.23
CA GLN A 411 -2.34 -4.36 34.58
C GLN A 411 -3.39 -5.46 34.79
N VAL A 412 -4.57 -5.31 34.20
CA VAL A 412 -5.74 -6.16 34.43
C VAL A 412 -5.80 -7.40 33.54
N TYR A 413 -4.86 -7.58 32.60
CA TYR A 413 -4.89 -8.68 31.63
C TYR A 413 -5.01 -10.06 32.28
N GLY A 414 -4.19 -10.32 33.33
CA GLY A 414 -4.21 -11.58 34.06
C GLY A 414 -5.57 -11.87 34.71
N MET A 415 -6.20 -10.84 35.29
CA MET A 415 -7.56 -10.95 35.85
C MET A 415 -8.61 -11.20 34.77
N GLN A 416 -8.52 -10.51 33.62
CA GLN A 416 -9.45 -10.67 32.50
C GLN A 416 -9.37 -12.08 31.90
N LYS A 417 -8.16 -12.64 31.80
CA LYS A 417 -7.90 -13.99 31.30
C LYS A 417 -8.65 -15.08 32.08
N VAL A 418 -8.75 -14.95 33.40
CA VAL A 418 -9.41 -15.92 34.28
C VAL A 418 -10.86 -15.54 34.64
N SER A 419 -11.31 -14.35 34.24
CA SER A 419 -12.64 -13.83 34.56
C SER A 419 -13.75 -14.69 33.92
N LYS A 420 -14.84 -14.88 34.67
CA LYS A 420 -16.07 -15.51 34.17
C LYS A 420 -16.99 -14.50 33.48
N ASN A 421 -16.71 -13.20 33.59
CA ASN A 421 -17.47 -12.15 32.93
C ASN A 421 -17.20 -12.19 31.42
N LEU A 422 -18.27 -12.23 30.61
CA LEU A 422 -18.14 -12.31 29.15
C LEU A 422 -17.43 -11.10 28.55
N LYS A 423 -17.59 -9.90 29.11
CA LYS A 423 -16.91 -8.68 28.64
C LYS A 423 -15.41 -8.73 28.91
N ASP A 424 -15.02 -9.14 30.12
CA ASP A 424 -13.60 -9.28 30.48
C ASP A 424 -12.93 -10.33 29.58
N LYS A 425 -13.61 -11.45 29.34
CA LYS A 425 -13.12 -12.51 28.45
C LYS A 425 -12.99 -12.03 27.00
N ALA A 426 -13.95 -11.24 26.50
CA ALA A 426 -13.85 -10.63 25.17
C ALA A 426 -12.68 -9.65 25.08
N CYS A 427 -12.47 -8.81 26.10
CA CYS A 427 -11.33 -7.91 26.17
C CYS A 427 -9.98 -8.65 26.14
N TYR A 428 -9.83 -9.70 26.95
CA TYR A 428 -8.68 -10.59 26.91
C TYR A 428 -8.44 -11.18 25.50
N LEU A 429 -9.48 -11.70 24.84
CA LEU A 429 -9.37 -12.27 23.49
C LEU A 429 -8.98 -11.22 22.46
N ASN A 430 -9.52 -10.01 22.55
CA ASN A 430 -9.15 -8.91 21.66
C ASN A 430 -7.68 -8.52 21.82
N ILE A 431 -7.18 -8.43 23.06
CA ILE A 431 -5.76 -8.16 23.34
C ILE A 431 -4.86 -9.30 22.83
N LEU A 432 -5.28 -10.55 23.03
CA LEU A 432 -4.56 -11.72 22.52
C LEU A 432 -4.48 -11.70 20.98
N ASN A 433 -5.59 -11.38 20.30
CA ASN A 433 -5.62 -11.26 18.85
C ASN A 433 -4.68 -10.15 18.35
N LEU A 434 -4.57 -9.03 19.07
CA LEU A 434 -3.57 -7.99 18.77
C LEU A 434 -2.14 -8.53 18.89
N MET A 435 -1.82 -9.31 19.94
CA MET A 435 -0.48 -9.91 20.08
C MET A 435 -0.16 -10.93 18.97
N ILE A 436 -1.16 -11.66 18.49
CA ILE A 436 -1.00 -12.61 17.38
C ILE A 436 -0.81 -11.86 16.06
N MET A 437 -1.60 -10.81 15.83
CA MET A 437 -1.51 -9.96 14.64
C MET A 437 -0.17 -9.20 14.56
N TYR A 438 0.38 -8.81 15.72
CA TYR A 438 1.57 -7.96 15.81
C TYR A 438 2.69 -8.65 16.61
N PRO A 439 3.63 -9.35 15.94
CA PRO A 439 4.64 -10.18 16.61
C PRO A 439 5.62 -9.43 17.54
N SER A 440 5.81 -8.11 17.38
CA SER A 440 6.63 -7.29 18.28
C SER A 440 5.86 -6.72 19.48
N LEU A 441 4.53 -6.92 19.55
CA LEU A 441 3.70 -6.49 20.67
C LEU A 441 3.86 -7.43 21.86
N ARG A 442 4.05 -6.85 23.04
CA ARG A 442 4.13 -7.54 24.32
C ARG A 442 3.14 -6.91 25.28
N ILE A 443 2.51 -7.74 26.10
CA ILE A 443 1.61 -7.28 27.16
C ILE A 443 2.28 -7.54 28.50
N ALA A 444 2.46 -6.48 29.28
CA ALA A 444 2.89 -6.56 30.66
C ALA A 444 1.68 -6.40 31.58
N TYR A 445 1.51 -7.29 32.55
CA TYR A 445 0.40 -7.23 33.51
C TYR A 445 0.84 -7.54 34.93
N ILE A 446 -0.05 -7.31 35.89
CA ILE A 446 0.19 -7.60 37.31
C ILE A 446 -0.54 -8.89 37.67
N ASP A 447 0.21 -9.89 38.14
CA ASP A 447 -0.31 -11.14 38.66
C ASP A 447 -0.32 -11.09 40.20
N GLU A 448 -1.48 -11.32 40.81
CA GLU A 448 -1.66 -11.33 42.25
C GLU A 448 -1.86 -12.78 42.72
N VAL A 449 -0.90 -13.27 43.51
CA VAL A 449 -0.92 -14.64 44.03
C VAL A 449 -1.11 -14.59 45.53
N GLU A 450 -2.19 -15.22 46.01
CA GLU A 450 -2.45 -15.43 47.43
C GLU A 450 -1.79 -16.74 47.88
N ALA A 451 -0.86 -16.67 48.83
CA ALA A 451 -0.21 -17.84 49.41
C ALA A 451 -0.46 -17.91 50.93
N PRO A 452 -0.79 -19.11 51.47
CA PRO A 452 -0.92 -19.29 52.92
C PRO A 452 0.47 -19.23 53.57
N THR A 453 0.65 -18.36 54.55
CA THR A 453 1.86 -18.33 55.37
C THR A 453 1.84 -19.41 56.44
N LYS A 454 3.02 -19.73 56.99
CA LYS A 454 3.19 -20.72 58.08
C LYS A 454 2.36 -20.41 59.34
N ASN A 455 1.88 -19.16 59.49
CA ASN A 455 1.09 -18.70 60.63
C ASN A 455 -0.43 -18.70 60.38
N GLY A 456 -0.90 -19.20 59.23
CA GLY A 456 -2.33 -19.25 58.89
C GLY A 456 -2.90 -17.95 58.30
N THR A 457 -2.08 -16.91 58.12
CA THR A 457 -2.46 -15.68 57.42
C THR A 457 -2.19 -15.79 55.91
N THR A 458 -3.02 -15.18 55.07
CA THR A 458 -2.79 -15.11 53.62
C THR A 458 -1.88 -13.91 53.31
N GLU A 459 -0.76 -14.14 52.64
CA GLU A 459 0.11 -13.06 52.14
C GLU A 459 -0.07 -12.91 50.63
N LYS A 460 -0.32 -11.67 50.19
CA LYS A 460 -0.46 -11.32 48.78
C LYS A 460 0.91 -11.02 48.19
N THR A 461 1.33 -11.81 47.22
CA THR A 461 2.54 -11.55 46.45
C THR A 461 2.18 -11.05 45.06
N TYR A 462 2.82 -9.96 44.64
CA TYR A 462 2.61 -9.33 43.35
C TYR A 462 3.76 -9.66 42.40
N TYR A 463 3.45 -9.97 41.14
CA TYR A 463 4.42 -10.17 40.08
C TYR A 463 4.11 -9.26 38.89
N SER A 464 5.15 -8.72 38.26
CA SER A 464 5.06 -8.16 36.92
C SER A 464 5.35 -9.28 35.92
N VAL A 465 4.42 -9.54 35.01
CA VAL A 465 4.50 -10.65 34.06
C VAL A 465 4.45 -10.10 32.64
N LEU A 466 5.37 -10.56 31.79
CA LEU A 466 5.41 -10.23 30.36
C LEU A 466 4.95 -11.43 29.54
N VAL A 467 3.99 -11.22 28.64
CA VAL A 467 3.52 -12.24 27.70
C VAL A 467 3.65 -11.79 26.24
N LYS A 468 3.65 -12.77 25.33
CA LYS A 468 3.49 -12.61 23.87
C LYS A 468 2.43 -13.57 23.36
N GLY A 469 1.86 -13.26 22.19
CA GLY A 469 1.05 -14.21 21.43
C GLY A 469 1.92 -15.27 20.75
N VAL A 470 1.46 -16.52 20.73
CA VAL A 470 2.13 -17.64 20.06
C VAL A 470 1.10 -18.51 19.35
N GLY A 471 1.40 -18.87 18.10
CA GLY A 471 0.48 -19.62 17.24
C GLY A 471 -0.81 -18.83 17.01
N GLU A 472 -1.93 -19.53 17.00
CA GLU A 472 -3.23 -18.92 16.66
C GLU A 472 -4.10 -18.55 17.86
N LYS A 473 -3.84 -19.08 19.08
CA LYS A 473 -4.81 -19.01 20.19
C LYS A 473 -4.24 -18.93 21.61
N TYR A 474 -2.93 -18.77 21.80
CA TYR A 474 -2.33 -18.83 23.14
C TYR A 474 -1.36 -17.68 23.39
N ASP A 475 -1.34 -17.19 24.63
CA ASP A 475 -0.28 -16.35 25.15
C ASP A 475 0.78 -17.19 25.87
N GLU A 476 2.05 -16.81 25.72
CA GLU A 476 3.19 -17.42 26.40
C GLU A 476 3.83 -16.42 27.37
N GLU A 477 3.99 -16.83 28.63
CA GLU A 477 4.76 -16.09 29.65
C GLU A 477 6.25 -16.12 29.30
N ILE A 478 6.84 -14.94 29.13
CA ILE A 478 8.27 -14.78 28.81
C ILE A 478 9.07 -14.53 30.08
N TYR A 479 8.59 -13.62 30.93
CA TYR A 479 9.26 -13.21 32.16
C TYR A 479 8.24 -12.99 33.27
N ARG A 480 8.66 -13.31 34.49
CA ARG A 480 7.93 -13.04 35.74
C ARG A 480 8.89 -12.50 36.77
N ILE A 481 8.57 -11.33 37.31
CA ILE A 481 9.42 -10.61 38.27
C ILE A 481 8.59 -10.32 39.51
N LYS A 482 9.06 -10.78 40.68
CA LYS A 482 8.42 -10.48 41.96
C LYS A 482 8.58 -9.00 42.28
N LEU A 483 7.47 -8.35 42.63
CA LEU A 483 7.43 -6.94 43.02
C LEU A 483 7.53 -6.80 44.54
N PRO A 484 8.06 -5.67 45.05
CA PRO A 484 8.19 -5.43 46.49
C PRO A 484 6.85 -5.16 47.19
N GLY A 485 5.79 -4.93 46.42
CA GLY A 485 4.44 -4.63 46.89
C GLY A 485 3.51 -4.38 45.71
N LYS A 486 2.29 -3.93 45.99
CA LYS A 486 1.30 -3.60 44.96
C LYS A 486 1.72 -2.30 44.24
N PRO A 487 1.92 -2.32 42.90
CA PRO A 487 2.41 -1.15 42.17
C PRO A 487 1.52 0.09 42.26
N THR A 488 0.21 -0.12 42.39
CA THR A 488 -0.78 0.97 42.47
C THR A 488 -0.75 1.75 43.78
N ASP A 489 0.01 1.29 44.78
CA ASP A 489 0.08 1.95 46.09
C ASP A 489 1.17 3.04 46.13
N ILE A 490 1.97 3.15 45.06
CA ILE A 490 3.04 4.15 44.90
C ILE A 490 2.47 5.49 44.38
N GLY A 491 1.30 5.46 43.71
CA GLY A 491 0.58 6.65 43.25
C GLY A 491 -0.67 6.29 42.42
N GLU A 492 -1.52 7.29 42.15
CA GLU A 492 -2.71 7.12 41.30
C GLU A 492 -2.45 7.57 39.86
N GLY A 493 -2.92 6.80 38.88
CA GLY A 493 -3.08 7.24 37.50
C GLY A 493 -2.33 6.43 36.42
N LYS A 494 -2.51 6.83 35.16
CA LYS A 494 -1.90 6.19 33.99
C LYS A 494 -0.36 6.11 34.02
N PRO A 495 0.39 7.11 34.53
CA PRO A 495 1.85 7.04 34.57
C PRO A 495 2.36 5.85 35.43
N GLU A 496 1.74 5.63 36.59
CA GLU A 496 2.07 4.51 37.48
C GLU A 496 1.74 3.15 36.85
N ASN A 497 0.76 3.12 35.94
CA ASN A 497 0.44 1.89 35.21
C ASN A 497 1.61 1.38 34.38
N GLN A 498 2.57 2.22 33.99
CA GLN A 498 3.74 1.82 33.20
C GLN A 498 4.93 1.33 34.04
N ASN A 499 5.02 1.73 35.30
CA ASN A 499 6.24 1.58 36.10
C ASN A 499 6.66 0.12 36.28
N HIS A 500 5.71 -0.80 36.43
CA HIS A 500 6.04 -2.23 36.53
C HIS A 500 6.49 -2.85 35.20
N ALA A 501 6.15 -2.23 34.07
CA ALA A 501 6.41 -2.75 32.73
C ALA A 501 7.69 -2.19 32.09
N ILE A 502 8.23 -1.07 32.60
CA ILE A 502 9.43 -0.44 32.03
C ILE A 502 10.64 -1.40 31.98
N ILE A 503 10.74 -2.32 32.95
CA ILE A 503 11.79 -3.35 33.02
C ILE A 503 11.76 -4.33 31.85
N PHE A 504 10.64 -4.41 31.12
CA PHE A 504 10.47 -5.25 29.95
C PHE A 504 10.80 -4.53 28.63
N THR A 505 10.95 -3.21 28.65
CA THR A 505 11.43 -2.47 27.47
C THR A 505 12.86 -2.86 27.15
N ARG A 506 13.23 -2.76 25.86
CA ARG A 506 14.55 -3.14 25.34
C ARG A 506 15.06 -2.07 24.37
N GLY A 507 16.37 -2.05 24.21
CA GLY A 507 17.05 -1.15 23.28
C GLY A 507 17.59 0.11 23.94
N GLU A 508 18.09 1.01 23.10
CA GLU A 508 18.86 2.20 23.48
C GLU A 508 17.96 3.41 23.70
N ALA A 509 16.78 3.45 23.08
CA ALA A 509 15.79 4.51 23.24
C ALA A 509 14.43 3.96 23.70
N LEU A 510 13.70 4.77 24.46
CA LEU A 510 12.34 4.48 24.92
C LEU A 510 11.41 5.63 24.55
N GLN A 511 10.36 5.32 23.79
CA GLN A 511 9.27 6.24 23.50
C GLN A 511 8.08 5.90 24.41
N ALA A 512 7.73 6.79 25.33
CA ALA A 512 6.51 6.69 26.13
C ALA A 512 5.39 7.49 25.46
N ILE A 513 4.21 6.88 25.32
CA ILE A 513 3.03 7.49 24.68
C ILE A 513 1.76 7.25 25.51
N ASP A 514 0.72 8.06 25.32
CA ASP A 514 -0.61 7.78 25.91
C ASP A 514 -1.41 6.81 25.04
N MET A 515 -2.35 6.07 25.66
CA MET A 515 -3.23 5.12 24.98
C MET A 515 -4.08 5.73 23.86
N ASN A 516 -4.29 7.04 23.81
CA ASN A 516 -5.14 7.64 22.78
C ASN A 516 -4.38 8.17 21.56
N GLN A 517 -3.05 7.99 21.54
CA GLN A 517 -2.19 8.46 20.46
C GLN A 517 -2.13 7.45 19.32
N ASP A 518 -2.01 7.97 18.09
CA ASP A 518 -1.87 7.17 16.88
C ASP A 518 -0.54 7.52 16.20
N ASN A 519 -0.19 6.79 15.15
CA ASN A 519 0.96 7.11 14.33
C ASN A 519 0.69 6.73 12.89
N TYR A 520 1.40 7.36 11.97
CA TYR A 520 1.24 7.16 10.54
C TYR A 520 2.46 6.45 9.96
N LEU A 521 2.25 5.59 8.96
CA LEU A 521 3.32 4.82 8.35
C LEU A 521 4.41 5.72 7.72
N GLU A 522 4.00 6.81 7.09
CA GLU A 522 4.90 7.78 6.48
C GLU A 522 5.81 8.51 7.49
N GLU A 523 5.35 8.67 8.73
CA GLU A 523 6.15 9.22 9.83
C GLU A 523 7.05 8.16 10.45
N ALA A 524 6.58 6.92 10.53
CA ALA A 524 7.35 5.80 11.03
C ALA A 524 8.66 5.57 10.26
N PHE A 525 8.68 5.83 8.94
CA PHE A 525 9.91 5.76 8.12
C PHE A 525 11.02 6.69 8.58
N LYS A 526 10.70 7.78 9.30
CA LYS A 526 11.65 8.80 9.74
C LYS A 526 12.29 8.46 11.08
N MET A 527 11.82 7.42 11.78
CA MET A 527 12.31 7.09 13.12
C MET A 527 13.83 6.86 13.16
N ARG A 528 14.42 6.24 12.12
CA ARG A 528 15.88 6.10 12.02
C ARG A 528 16.59 7.45 12.00
N ASN A 529 16.07 8.43 11.27
CA ASN A 529 16.63 9.78 11.22
C ASN A 529 16.44 10.52 12.55
N VAL A 530 15.29 10.32 13.22
CA VAL A 530 15.00 10.91 14.53
C VAL A 530 15.99 10.41 15.58
N LEU A 531 16.28 9.10 15.63
CA LEU A 531 17.20 8.53 16.62
C LEU A 531 18.64 9.04 16.45
N GLU A 532 19.06 9.41 15.24
CA GLU A 532 20.37 10.04 15.01
C GLU A 532 20.51 11.42 15.67
N GLU A 533 19.40 12.07 16.07
CA GLU A 533 19.47 13.33 16.81
C GLU A 533 20.15 13.17 18.17
N PHE A 534 20.02 12.00 18.83
CA PHE A 534 20.75 11.67 20.07
C PHE A 534 22.28 11.69 19.87
N GLY A 535 22.75 11.38 18.66
CA GLY A 535 24.17 11.41 18.31
C GLY A 535 24.67 12.77 17.84
N SER A 536 23.80 13.76 17.64
CA SER A 536 24.12 14.98 16.90
C SER A 536 24.89 16.01 17.73
N ASP A 537 26.04 16.43 17.19
CA ASP A 537 26.87 17.51 17.78
C ASP A 537 26.32 18.92 17.46
N LYS A 538 25.20 19.02 16.73
CA LYS A 538 24.62 20.32 16.31
C LYS A 538 24.01 21.13 17.45
N TYR A 539 23.74 20.49 18.59
CA TYR A 539 23.09 21.10 19.75
C TYR A 539 24.08 21.60 20.82
N GLY A 540 25.38 21.57 20.53
CA GLY A 540 26.43 22.03 21.43
C GLY A 540 27.22 20.88 22.08
N LYS A 541 27.83 21.14 23.24
CA LYS A 541 28.71 20.17 23.91
C LYS A 541 27.98 18.97 24.51
N SER A 542 26.70 19.13 24.85
CA SER A 542 25.87 18.09 25.43
C SER A 542 24.96 17.50 24.37
N LYS A 543 24.99 16.18 24.25
CA LYS A 543 24.07 15.45 23.38
C LYS A 543 22.66 15.47 23.96
N PRO A 544 21.60 15.56 23.14
CA PRO A 544 20.24 15.50 23.65
C PRO A 544 19.98 14.14 24.29
N THR A 545 19.14 14.10 25.31
CA THR A 545 18.72 12.86 26.00
C THR A 545 17.21 12.65 25.95
N ILE A 546 16.46 13.66 25.49
CA ILE A 546 15.01 13.64 25.30
C ILE A 546 14.70 14.30 23.96
N LEU A 547 13.88 13.64 23.15
CA LEU A 547 13.36 14.19 21.89
C LEU A 547 11.84 14.33 22.01
N GLY A 548 11.32 15.50 21.66
CA GLY A 548 9.88 15.73 21.56
C GLY A 548 9.41 15.40 20.14
N LEU A 549 8.40 14.54 20.03
CA LEU A 549 7.69 14.29 18.78
C LEU A 549 6.35 15.01 18.82
N ARG A 550 5.92 15.53 17.67
CA ARG A 550 4.60 16.13 17.54
C ARG A 550 3.55 15.02 17.61
N GLU A 551 2.51 15.24 18.40
CA GLU A 551 1.37 14.34 18.49
C GLU A 551 0.54 14.37 17.19
N HIS A 552 -0.02 13.21 16.83
CA HIS A 552 -0.81 12.98 15.63
C HIS A 552 -2.18 12.39 15.95
#